data_AF-A0A2I2KYF1-F1
#
_entry.id   AF-A0A2I2KYF1-F1
#
_cell.length_a   1.000
_cell.length_b   1.000
_cell.length_c   1.000
_cell.angle_alpha   90.00
_cell.angle_beta   90.00
_cell.angle_gamma   90.00
#
_symmetry.space_group_name_H-M   'P 1'
#
loop_
_entity.id
_entity.type
_entity.pdbx_description
1 polymer ?
#
loop_
_entity_poly.entity_id
_entity_poly.type
_entity_poly.pdbx_seq_one_letter_code
_entity_poly.pdbx_strand_id
1 'polypeptide(L)'
;MNDPNQLDAIASRMLTAQRANRGARHLANAAVELGEPVETTSVAIILDEYRQAYREVHRVLTGGDPHDILYLAARLDPAASGTGV
;
A
#
# COMPACT_ATOMS: atom_id res chain seq x y z
N MET A 1 -16.30 -15.63 -3.10
CA MET A 1 -15.91 -14.60 -4.07
C MET A 1 -16.37 -13.26 -3.54
N ASN A 2 -15.46 -12.30 -3.38
CA ASN A 2 -15.76 -10.95 -2.90
C ASN A 2 -16.30 -10.06 -4.04
N ASP A 3 -16.93 -8.93 -3.69
CA ASP A 3 -17.32 -7.92 -4.67
C ASP A 3 -16.06 -7.29 -5.30
N PRO A 4 -15.93 -7.24 -6.64
CA PRO A 4 -14.85 -6.52 -7.31
C PRO A 4 -14.63 -5.09 -6.80
N ASN A 5 -15.68 -4.36 -6.45
CA ASN A 5 -15.57 -3.01 -5.89
C ASN A 5 -14.84 -3.00 -4.55
N GLN A 6 -15.06 -4.04 -3.74
CA GLN A 6 -14.37 -4.20 -2.46
C GLN A 6 -12.89 -4.52 -2.68
N LEU A 7 -12.57 -5.40 -3.64
CA LEU A 7 -11.19 -5.74 -3.99
C LEU A 7 -10.44 -4.53 -4.56
N ASP A 8 -11.08 -3.73 -5.40
CA ASP A 8 -10.54 -2.46 -5.90
C ASP A 8 -10.27 -1.46 -4.77
N ALA A 9 -11.17 -1.35 -3.79
CA ALA A 9 -10.96 -0.48 -2.63
C ALA A 9 -9.78 -0.94 -1.76
N ILE A 10 -9.60 -2.26 -1.58
CA ILE A 10 -8.44 -2.83 -0.87
C ILE A 10 -7.15 -2.52 -1.63
N ALA A 11 -7.13 -2.76 -2.94
CA ALA A 11 -5.96 -2.47 -3.78
C ALA A 11 -5.59 -0.98 -3.75
N SER A 12 -6.57 -0.11 -3.93
CA SER A 12 -6.39 1.35 -3.92
C SER A 12 -5.82 1.85 -2.58
N ARG A 13 -6.33 1.34 -1.45
CA ARG A 13 -5.80 1.67 -0.12
C ARG A 13 -4.35 1.20 0.05
N MET A 14 -4.03 -0.02 -0.36
CA MET A 14 -2.65 -0.51 -0.29
C MET A 14 -1.69 0.32 -1.15
N LEU A 15 -2.06 0.63 -2.40
CA LEU A 15 -1.24 1.44 -3.30
C LEU A 15 -1.03 2.87 -2.77
N THR A 16 -2.09 3.47 -2.20
CA THR A 16 -2.01 4.79 -1.56
C THR A 16 -1.08 4.76 -0.35
N ALA A 17 -1.24 3.79 0.54
CA ALA A 17 -0.39 3.64 1.71
C ALA A 17 1.08 3.35 1.35
N GLN A 18 1.35 2.57 0.29
CA GLN A 18 2.70 2.36 -0.25
C GLN A 18 3.34 3.66 -0.74
N ARG A 19 2.59 4.52 -1.41
CA ARG A 19 3.07 5.83 -1.89
C ARG A 19 3.37 6.76 -0.70
N ALA A 20 2.46 6.83 0.26
CA ALA A 20 2.65 7.62 1.48
C ALA A 20 3.87 7.17 2.28
N ASN A 21 4.05 5.86 2.49
CA ASN A 21 5.20 5.29 3.20
C ASN A 21 6.53 5.58 2.48
N ARG A 22 6.56 5.53 1.13
CA ARG A 22 7.74 5.96 0.36
C ARG A 22 8.04 7.44 0.57
N GLY A 23 7.03 8.31 0.45
CA GLY A 23 7.17 9.74 0.71
C GLY A 23 7.70 10.05 2.11
N ALA A 24 7.13 9.41 3.13
CA ALA A 24 7.56 9.57 4.52
C ALA A 24 9.02 9.18 4.73
N ARG A 25 9.49 8.08 4.12
CA ARG A 25 10.90 7.68 4.16
C ARG A 25 11.81 8.71 3.49
N HIS A 26 11.43 9.24 2.33
CA HIS A 26 12.20 10.27 1.65
C HIS A 26 12.32 11.54 2.50
N LEU A 27 11.22 12.00 3.10
CA LEU A 27 11.22 13.17 3.98
C LEU A 27 12.04 12.93 5.26
N ALA A 28 11.89 11.77 5.89
CA ALA A 28 12.68 11.42 7.07
C ALA A 28 14.18 11.38 6.78
N ASN A 29 14.58 10.82 5.63
CA ASN A 29 15.99 10.80 5.22
C ASN A 29 16.51 12.22 4.96
N ALA A 30 15.73 13.08 4.28
CA ALA A 30 16.12 14.47 4.05
C ALA A 30 16.28 15.25 5.36
N ALA A 31 15.37 15.08 6.32
CA ALA A 31 15.49 15.72 7.63
C ALA A 31 16.78 15.28 8.36
N VAL A 32 17.11 13.98 8.32
CA VAL A 32 18.37 13.46 8.89
C VAL A 32 19.60 14.07 8.21
N GLU A 33 19.61 14.17 6.88
CA GLU A 33 20.71 14.78 6.10
C GLU A 33 20.89 16.27 6.43
N LEU A 34 19.79 16.99 6.71
CA LEU A 34 19.80 18.41 7.07
C LEU A 34 20.08 18.65 8.56
N GLY A 35 20.16 17.60 9.39
CA GLY A 35 20.27 17.73 10.85
C GLY A 35 18.99 18.25 11.51
N GLU A 36 17.86 18.15 10.82
CA GLU A 36 16.54 18.57 11.30
C GLU A 36 15.87 17.44 12.10
N PRO A 37 14.99 17.77 13.06
CA PRO A 37 14.22 16.77 13.77
C PRO A 37 13.23 16.07 12.84
N VAL A 38 13.19 14.75 12.90
CA VAL A 38 12.17 13.95 12.20
C VAL A 38 10.86 14.00 13.00
N GLU A 39 9.77 14.41 12.35
CA GLU A 39 8.44 14.36 12.96
C GLU A 39 7.93 12.91 13.06
N THR A 40 8.14 12.29 14.22
CA THR A 40 7.85 10.87 14.43
C THR A 40 6.35 10.55 14.48
N THR A 41 5.50 11.49 14.89
CA THR A 41 4.04 11.30 14.96
C THR A 41 3.44 11.07 13.58
N SER A 42 3.74 11.95 12.61
CA SER A 42 3.26 11.84 11.24
C SER A 42 3.76 10.57 10.55
N VAL A 43 5.02 10.20 10.78
CA VAL A 43 5.60 8.94 10.29
C VAL A 43 4.89 7.72 10.89
N ALA A 44 4.58 7.75 12.19
CA ALA A 44 3.88 6.65 12.86
C ALA A 44 2.47 6.44 12.30
N ILE A 45 1.72 7.51 12.01
CA ILE A 45 0.39 7.43 11.39
C ILE A 45 0.48 6.75 10.01
N ILE A 46 1.42 7.18 9.16
CA ILE A 46 1.59 6.61 7.83
C ILE A 46 1.97 5.12 7.90
N LEU A 47 2.82 4.74 8.86
CA LEU A 47 3.19 3.35 9.06
C LEU A 47 2.02 2.50 9.57
N ASP A 48 1.15 3.06 10.39
CA ASP A 48 -0.04 2.34 10.87
C ASP A 48 -1.02 2.09 9.72
N GLU A 49 -1.33 3.12 8.92
CA GLU A 49 -2.18 2.99 7.72
C GLU A 49 -1.64 1.95 6.74
N TYR A 50 -0.32 1.93 6.53
CA TYR A 50 0.33 0.92 5.72
C TYR A 50 0.13 -0.50 6.27
N ARG A 51 0.26 -0.69 7.59
CA ARG A 51 0.05 -2.00 8.23
C ARG A 51 -1.40 -2.44 8.12
N GLN A 52 -2.35 -1.52 8.29
CA GLN A 52 -3.78 -1.82 8.16
C GLN A 52 -4.12 -2.26 6.73
N ALA A 53 -3.69 -1.50 5.71
CA ALA A 53 -3.91 -1.88 4.31
C ALA A 53 -3.26 -3.22 3.95
N TYR A 54 -2.05 -3.48 4.46
CA TYR A 54 -1.39 -4.77 4.28
C TYR A 54 -2.20 -5.93 4.88
N ARG A 55 -2.79 -5.75 6.08
CA ARG A 55 -3.63 -6.78 6.70
C ARG A 55 -4.88 -7.09 5.88
N GLU A 56 -5.49 -6.09 5.26
CA GLU A 56 -6.65 -6.30 4.37
C GLU A 56 -6.26 -7.14 3.15
N VAL A 57 -5.15 -6.80 2.49
CA VAL A 57 -4.60 -7.59 1.37
C VAL A 57 -4.27 -9.00 1.83
N HIS A 58 -3.53 -9.14 2.94
CA HIS A 58 -3.12 -10.42 3.49
C HIS A 58 -4.32 -11.33 3.76
N ARG A 59 -5.41 -10.79 4.32
CA ARG A 59 -6.64 -11.53 4.57
C ARG A 59 -7.25 -12.12 3.29
N VAL A 60 -7.25 -11.36 2.20
CA VAL A 60 -7.71 -11.87 0.88
C VAL A 60 -6.76 -12.96 0.38
N LEU A 61 -5.45 -12.76 0.51
CA LEU A 61 -4.45 -13.73 0.04
C LEU A 61 -4.48 -15.07 0.82
N THR A 62 -4.82 -15.06 2.11
CA THR A 62 -4.80 -16.26 2.95
C THR A 62 -6.14 -16.96 3.11
N GLY A 63 -7.25 -16.28 2.83
CA GLY A 63 -8.60 -16.82 3.06
C GLY A 63 -9.63 -16.49 1.98
N GLY A 64 -9.23 -15.82 0.90
CA GLY A 64 -10.09 -15.51 -0.24
C GLY A 64 -10.22 -16.66 -1.22
N ASP A 65 -11.18 -16.53 -2.14
CA ASP A 65 -11.29 -17.43 -3.29
C ASP A 65 -10.07 -17.25 -4.23
N PRO A 66 -9.58 -18.29 -4.90
CA PRO A 66 -8.49 -18.16 -5.88
C PRO A 66 -8.72 -17.06 -6.93
N HIS A 67 -9.96 -16.81 -7.37
CA HIS A 67 -10.27 -15.72 -8.30
C HIS A 67 -10.06 -14.34 -7.65
N ASP A 68 -10.44 -14.17 -6.38
CA ASP A 68 -10.23 -12.91 -5.65
C ASP A 68 -8.73 -12.63 -5.49
N ILE A 69 -7.94 -13.68 -5.21
CA ILE A 69 -6.49 -13.61 -5.08
C ILE A 69 -5.85 -13.16 -6.39
N LEU A 70 -6.22 -13.80 -7.51
CA LEU A 70 -5.71 -13.45 -8.83
C LEU A 70 -6.11 -12.04 -9.25
N TYR A 71 -7.37 -11.67 -9.01
CA TYR A 71 -7.88 -10.33 -9.29
C TYR A 71 -7.12 -9.26 -8.48
N LEU A 72 -6.98 -9.47 -7.18
CA LEU A 72 -6.28 -8.54 -6.30
C LEU A 72 -4.80 -8.43 -6.65
N ALA A 73 -4.14 -9.56 -6.96
CA ALA A 73 -2.74 -9.58 -7.40
C ALA A 73 -2.55 -8.77 -8.70
N ALA A 74 -3.42 -8.95 -9.69
CA ALA A 74 -3.37 -8.17 -10.93
C ALA A 74 -3.56 -6.67 -10.68
N ARG A 75 -4.39 -6.29 -9.70
CA ARG A 75 -4.62 -4.88 -9.36
C ARG A 75 -3.46 -4.23 -8.61
N LEU A 76 -2.72 -5.02 -7.84
CA LEU A 76 -1.53 -4.59 -7.10
C LEU A 76 -0.26 -4.61 -7.96
N ASP A 77 -0.29 -5.26 -9.12
CA ASP A 77 0.85 -5.34 -10.03
C ASP A 77 1.03 -4.02 -10.81
N PRO A 78 2.12 -3.26 -10.59
CA PRO A 78 2.43 -2.07 -11.37
C PRO A 78 2.72 -2.38 -12.84
N ALA A 79 3.10 -3.62 -13.20
CA ALA A 79 3.32 -4.02 -14.60
C ALA A 79 1.99 -4.27 -15.34
N ALA A 80 0.95 -4.71 -14.65
CA ALA A 80 -0.39 -4.90 -15.23
C ALA A 80 -1.09 -3.57 -15.57
N SER A 81 -0.58 -2.44 -15.07
CA SER A 81 -1.08 -1.09 -15.33
C SER A 81 -0.19 -0.28 -16.30
N GLY A 82 0.83 -0.91 -16.90
CA GLY A 82 1.75 -0.31 -17.87
C GLY A 82 1.35 -0.58 -19.31
N THR A 83 0.89 0.48 -19.99
CA THR A 83 1.27 0.79 -21.37
C THR A 83 2.59 0.14 -21.76
N GLY A 84 2.51 -0.80 -22.71
CA GLY A 84 3.67 -1.27 -23.44
C GLY A 84 4.41 -0.10 -24.07
N VAL A 85 5.73 -0.23 -24.09
CA VAL A 85 6.61 0.48 -25.02
C VAL A 85 6.08 0.35 -26.44
#